data_AF-A0A3Q3FV09-F1
#
_entry.id   AF-A0A3Q3FV09-F1
#
_cell.length_a   1.000
_cell.length_b   1.000
_cell.length_c   1.000
_cell.angle_alpha   90.00
_cell.angle_beta   90.00
_cell.angle_gamma   90.00
#
_symmetry.space_group_name_H-M   'P 1'
#
loop_
_entity.id
_entity.type
_entity.pdbx_description
1 polymer ?
#
loop_
_entity_poly.entity_id
_entity_poly.type
_entity_poly.pdbx_seq_one_letter_code
_entity_poly.pdbx_strand_id
1 'polypeptide(L)'
;MDHLTSRPVCYNCKSCDEGSGLKMKTSCTIVSDTVCEPLEGFYCSDSRKDDCVEARKHRCCKPGEYITEHGTSSTDTVCSICSDGTFSNGTFPSCQNHTQCESKGRELLRAGTETEDAQCGGLLHRTVLINSVVVMSLFSVLLVCYLAWWIIRLIISEVIAAVLYYQEGMNSGQSSQQSLMSDDSKESKDETVQDPVLVQLLDPDTLC
;
A
#
# COMPACT_ATOMS: atom_id res chain seq x y z
N MET A 1 -17.14 -63.88 11.05
CA MET A 1 -17.09 -64.96 10.02
C MET A 1 -15.81 -65.71 10.27
N ASP A 2 -15.91 -66.76 11.07
CA ASP A 2 -14.82 -67.12 11.97
C ASP A 2 -14.16 -68.40 11.46
N HIS A 3 -12.92 -68.27 11.02
CA HIS A 3 -12.18 -69.38 10.43
C HIS A 3 -11.64 -70.27 11.56
N LEU A 4 -12.28 -71.42 11.82
CA LEU A 4 -11.78 -72.41 12.76
C LEU A 4 -10.42 -72.95 12.28
N THR A 5 -9.35 -72.49 12.90
CA THR A 5 -8.01 -73.01 12.65
C THR A 5 -7.73 -74.22 13.53
N SER A 6 -7.19 -75.30 12.96
CA SER A 6 -6.84 -76.54 13.68
C SER A 6 -5.55 -76.39 14.53
N ARG A 7 -5.22 -75.19 14.99
CA ARG A 7 -3.94 -74.87 15.65
C ARG A 7 -4.12 -74.75 17.17
N PRO A 8 -3.30 -75.41 18.00
CA PRO A 8 -3.45 -75.38 19.46
C PRO A 8 -2.93 -74.10 20.13
N VAL A 9 -2.40 -73.13 19.35
CA VAL A 9 -1.82 -71.88 19.85
C VAL A 9 -2.18 -70.74 18.91
N CYS A 10 -2.54 -69.59 19.47
CA CYS A 10 -2.81 -68.35 18.74
C CYS A 10 -1.61 -67.88 17.91
N TYR A 11 -1.86 -67.02 16.92
CA TYR A 11 -0.81 -66.25 16.26
C TYR A 11 -0.41 -65.05 17.14
N ASN A 12 0.84 -64.61 17.04
CA ASN A 12 1.25 -63.33 17.59
C ASN A 12 0.59 -62.21 16.77
N CYS A 13 0.20 -61.12 17.42
CA CYS A 13 -0.36 -59.97 16.72
C CYS A 13 0.66 -59.32 15.77
N LYS A 14 0.20 -58.86 14.61
CA LYS A 14 0.93 -57.97 13.72
C LYS A 14 1.35 -56.72 14.49
N SER A 15 2.60 -56.30 14.31
CA SER A 15 3.09 -54.99 14.74
C SER A 15 3.02 -54.01 13.58
N CYS A 16 2.66 -52.75 13.87
CA CYS A 16 2.77 -51.65 12.93
C CYS A 16 4.09 -50.94 13.20
N ASP A 17 5.05 -51.04 12.28
CA ASP A 17 6.38 -50.46 12.45
C ASP A 17 6.40 -48.97 12.04
N GLU A 18 6.72 -48.09 12.99
CA GLU A 18 6.89 -46.66 12.75
C GLU A 18 8.07 -46.37 11.81
N GLY A 19 9.12 -47.21 11.83
CA GLY A 19 10.24 -47.13 10.87
C GLY A 19 9.82 -47.33 9.42
N SER A 20 8.72 -48.08 9.21
CA SER A 20 8.08 -48.34 7.92
C SER A 20 6.94 -47.36 7.61
N GLY A 21 6.80 -46.26 8.37
CA GLY A 21 5.78 -45.24 8.14
C GLY A 21 4.37 -45.64 8.59
N LEU A 22 4.23 -46.66 9.45
CA LEU A 22 2.94 -47.19 9.92
C LEU A 22 2.73 -46.94 11.42
N LYS A 23 1.47 -46.76 11.82
CA LYS A 23 1.01 -46.74 13.22
C LYS A 23 -0.19 -47.67 13.41
N MET A 24 -0.45 -48.05 14.67
CA MET A 24 -1.61 -48.88 15.01
C MET A 24 -2.90 -48.06 15.01
N LYS A 25 -3.83 -48.42 14.13
CA LYS A 25 -5.21 -47.89 14.09
C LYS A 25 -6.15 -48.65 15.03
N THR A 26 -5.96 -49.96 15.16
CA THR A 26 -6.78 -50.82 16.02
C THR A 26 -5.93 -51.97 16.53
N SER A 27 -5.96 -52.19 17.85
CA SER A 27 -5.23 -53.28 18.50
C SER A 27 -5.83 -54.65 18.15
N CYS A 28 -4.97 -55.67 18.10
CA CYS A 28 -5.44 -57.06 18.01
C CYS A 28 -6.37 -57.46 19.16
N THR A 29 -7.19 -58.48 18.90
CA THR A 29 -8.06 -59.16 19.86
C THR A 29 -7.88 -60.67 19.73
N ILE A 30 -8.63 -61.47 20.51
CA ILE A 30 -8.58 -62.93 20.41
C ILE A 30 -9.14 -63.48 19.08
N VAL A 31 -9.85 -62.66 18.29
CA VAL A 31 -10.46 -63.04 16.99
C VAL A 31 -10.04 -62.16 15.80
N SER A 32 -9.26 -61.11 16.03
CA SER A 32 -8.84 -60.16 14.99
C SER A 32 -7.38 -59.74 15.17
N ASP A 33 -6.64 -59.59 14.09
CA ASP A 33 -5.29 -59.07 14.13
C ASP A 33 -5.28 -57.53 14.26
N THR A 34 -4.11 -56.95 14.49
CA THR A 34 -3.88 -55.49 14.50
C THR A 34 -4.14 -54.89 13.12
N VAL A 35 -4.82 -53.74 13.10
CA VAL A 35 -5.02 -52.93 11.88
C VAL A 35 -4.04 -51.75 11.92
N CYS A 36 -3.24 -51.60 10.87
CA CYS A 36 -2.29 -50.50 10.71
C CYS A 36 -2.84 -49.41 9.78
N GLU A 37 -2.42 -48.17 10.02
CA GLU A 37 -2.64 -47.01 9.13
C GLU A 37 -1.32 -46.24 8.97
N PRO A 38 -1.14 -45.43 7.92
CA PRO A 38 0.08 -44.64 7.76
C PRO A 38 0.22 -43.54 8.84
N LEU A 39 1.47 -43.21 9.13
CA LEU A 39 1.86 -42.04 9.93
C LEU A 39 1.58 -40.73 9.17
N GLU A 40 1.59 -39.60 9.89
CA GLU A 40 1.46 -38.28 9.28
C GLU A 40 2.64 -37.99 8.33
N GLY A 41 2.33 -37.43 7.15
CA GLY A 41 3.30 -37.28 6.07
C GLY A 41 3.55 -38.56 5.25
N PHE A 42 2.74 -39.61 5.45
CA PHE A 42 2.73 -40.84 4.65
C PHE A 42 1.31 -41.14 4.12
N TYR A 43 1.25 -41.86 3.00
CA TYR A 43 0.04 -42.47 2.47
C TYR A 43 0.20 -43.98 2.35
N CYS A 44 -0.91 -44.71 2.34
CA CYS A 44 -0.90 -46.15 2.13
C CYS A 44 -0.78 -46.49 0.64
N SER A 45 0.26 -47.22 0.24
CA SER A 45 0.49 -47.64 -1.15
C SER A 45 0.06 -49.08 -1.45
N ASP A 46 0.02 -49.96 -0.44
CA ASP A 46 -0.66 -51.27 -0.50
C ASP A 46 -1.60 -51.39 0.70
N SER A 47 -2.91 -51.52 0.43
CA SER A 47 -3.96 -51.62 1.43
C SER A 47 -4.80 -52.89 1.22
N ARG A 48 -5.14 -53.55 2.33
CA ARG A 48 -5.93 -54.80 2.33
C ARG A 48 -7.14 -54.61 3.23
N LYS A 49 -8.25 -54.18 2.61
CA LYS A 49 -9.43 -53.63 3.30
C LYS A 49 -9.01 -52.39 4.10
N ASP A 50 -9.22 -52.38 5.41
CA ASP A 50 -8.89 -51.26 6.29
C ASP A 50 -7.44 -51.27 6.82
N ASP A 51 -6.67 -52.32 6.53
CA ASP A 51 -5.28 -52.49 6.99
C ASP A 51 -4.27 -52.01 5.95
N CYS A 52 -3.36 -51.13 6.37
CA CYS A 52 -2.23 -50.71 5.55
C CYS A 52 -1.05 -51.68 5.69
N VAL A 53 -0.50 -52.08 4.54
CA VAL A 53 0.61 -53.06 4.45
C VAL A 53 1.91 -52.35 4.13
N GLU A 54 1.90 -51.40 3.20
CA GLU A 54 3.06 -50.58 2.83
C GLU A 54 2.66 -49.10 2.86
N ALA A 55 3.34 -48.30 3.68
CA ALA A 55 3.20 -46.85 3.70
C ALA A 55 4.39 -46.20 2.97
N ARG A 56 4.10 -45.13 2.23
CA ARG A 56 5.12 -44.32 1.53
C ARG A 56 5.00 -42.88 1.95
N LYS A 57 6.15 -42.22 2.10
CA LYS A 57 6.19 -40.80 2.44
C LYS A 57 5.56 -39.99 1.30
N HIS A 58 4.76 -38.98 1.65
CA HIS A 58 4.23 -38.03 0.68
C HIS A 58 5.38 -37.36 -0.09
N ARG A 59 5.24 -37.22 -1.41
CA ARG A 59 6.19 -36.44 -2.21
C ARG A 59 6.12 -34.97 -1.83
N CYS A 60 7.27 -34.31 -1.86
CA CYS A 60 7.33 -32.86 -1.95
C CYS A 60 7.16 -32.45 -3.41
N CYS A 61 6.46 -31.33 -3.66
CA CYS A 61 6.55 -30.66 -4.94
C CYS A 61 7.92 -29.95 -5.04
N LYS A 62 8.44 -29.84 -6.25
CA LYS A 62 9.72 -29.19 -6.56
C LYS A 62 9.53 -27.69 -6.76
N PRO A 63 10.58 -26.87 -6.69
CA PRO A 63 10.54 -25.53 -7.29
C PRO A 63 10.09 -25.64 -8.75
N GLY A 64 9.22 -24.73 -9.20
CA GLY A 64 8.52 -24.84 -10.48
C GLY A 64 7.19 -25.61 -10.43
N GLU A 65 6.91 -26.34 -9.35
CA GLU A 65 5.63 -27.01 -9.11
C GLU A 65 4.86 -26.35 -7.94
N TYR A 66 3.53 -26.44 -7.98
CA TYR A 66 2.64 -26.10 -6.87
C TYR A 66 1.78 -27.31 -6.47
N ILE A 67 1.31 -27.31 -5.23
CA ILE A 67 0.44 -28.37 -4.69
C ILE A 67 -0.98 -28.15 -5.22
N THR A 68 -1.48 -29.07 -6.05
CA THR A 68 -2.89 -29.06 -6.48
C THR A 68 -3.78 -29.81 -5.49
N GLU A 69 -3.29 -30.91 -4.93
CA GLU A 69 -4.00 -31.71 -3.92
C GLU A 69 -3.01 -32.12 -2.83
N HIS A 70 -3.39 -31.89 -1.57
CA HIS A 70 -2.60 -32.34 -0.42
C HIS A 70 -2.72 -33.86 -0.27
N GLY A 71 -1.60 -34.52 0.01
CA GLY A 71 -1.58 -35.95 0.31
C GLY A 71 -2.48 -36.31 1.49
N THR A 72 -3.12 -37.47 1.42
CA THR A 72 -4.01 -38.02 2.45
C THR A 72 -3.43 -39.33 2.99
N SER A 73 -4.15 -40.01 3.89
CA SER A 73 -3.76 -41.37 4.32
C SER A 73 -3.87 -42.43 3.21
N SER A 74 -4.53 -42.13 2.08
CA SER A 74 -4.69 -43.08 0.96
C SER A 74 -4.11 -42.57 -0.37
N THR A 75 -3.72 -41.30 -0.47
CA THR A 75 -3.20 -40.69 -1.71
C THR A 75 -1.96 -39.85 -1.47
N ASP A 76 -1.06 -39.83 -2.46
CA ASP A 76 0.12 -38.97 -2.46
C ASP A 76 -0.24 -37.51 -2.74
N THR A 77 0.66 -36.57 -2.42
CA THR A 77 0.55 -35.16 -2.82
C THR A 77 0.59 -35.04 -4.34
N VAL A 78 -0.40 -34.35 -4.92
CA VAL A 78 -0.43 -34.06 -6.36
C VAL A 78 0.16 -32.68 -6.61
N CYS A 79 1.06 -32.60 -7.58
CA CYS A 79 1.79 -31.39 -7.95
C CYS A 79 1.53 -31.07 -9.43
N SER A 80 1.38 -29.80 -9.78
CA SER A 80 1.34 -29.31 -11.16
C SER A 80 2.39 -28.24 -11.41
N ILE A 81 2.81 -28.07 -12.66
CA ILE A 81 3.81 -27.06 -13.05
C ILE A 81 3.23 -25.64 -13.06
N CYS A 82 4.06 -24.65 -12.78
CA CYS A 82 3.74 -23.25 -13.00
C CYS A 82 3.70 -22.89 -14.49
N SER A 83 2.95 -21.84 -14.82
CA SER A 83 2.91 -21.26 -16.17
C SER A 83 3.85 -20.05 -16.26
N ASP A 84 4.21 -19.66 -17.49
CA ASP A 84 4.95 -18.43 -17.76
C ASP A 84 4.39 -17.21 -16.99
N GLY A 85 5.29 -16.42 -16.41
CA GLY A 85 4.94 -15.26 -15.57
C GLY A 85 4.55 -15.60 -14.12
N THR A 86 4.62 -16.87 -13.72
CA THR A 86 4.35 -17.33 -12.35
C THR A 86 5.49 -18.18 -11.78
N PHE A 87 5.58 -18.30 -10.46
CA PHE A 87 6.60 -19.10 -9.78
C PHE A 87 6.09 -19.83 -8.53
N SER A 88 6.79 -20.89 -8.14
CA SER A 88 6.59 -21.59 -6.87
C SER A 88 7.88 -22.23 -6.37
N ASN A 89 8.06 -22.24 -5.05
CA ASN A 89 9.17 -22.92 -4.37
C ASN A 89 8.88 -24.40 -4.06
N GLY A 90 7.74 -24.94 -4.50
CA GLY A 90 7.28 -26.31 -4.19
C GLY A 90 6.45 -26.45 -2.91
N THR A 91 6.19 -25.36 -2.17
CA THR A 91 5.40 -25.37 -0.93
C THR A 91 4.04 -24.66 -1.04
N PHE A 92 3.80 -23.94 -2.13
CA PHE A 92 2.57 -23.15 -2.29
C PHE A 92 1.41 -23.99 -2.87
N PRO A 93 0.15 -23.71 -2.48
CA PRO A 93 -1.05 -24.32 -3.08
C PRO A 93 -1.41 -23.71 -4.45
N SER A 94 -0.69 -22.69 -4.90
CA SER A 94 -0.80 -22.07 -6.22
C SER A 94 0.47 -21.31 -6.55
N CYS A 95 0.81 -21.24 -7.84
CA CYS A 95 1.90 -20.38 -8.30
C CYS A 95 1.57 -18.91 -8.08
N GLN A 96 2.57 -18.14 -7.68
CA GLN A 96 2.48 -16.70 -7.45
C GLN A 96 2.89 -15.95 -8.72
N ASN A 97 2.23 -14.84 -9.05
CA ASN A 97 2.66 -14.00 -10.17
C ASN A 97 4.04 -13.38 -9.90
N HIS A 98 4.86 -13.26 -10.94
CA HIS A 98 6.14 -12.53 -10.84
C HIS A 98 5.93 -11.06 -10.47
N THR A 99 6.85 -10.52 -9.67
CA THR A 99 6.91 -9.10 -9.35
C THR A 99 7.24 -8.29 -10.60
N GLN A 100 6.28 -7.49 -11.04
CA GLN A 100 6.49 -6.47 -12.06
C GLN A 100 7.30 -5.30 -11.47
N CYS A 101 8.61 -5.25 -11.74
CA CYS A 101 9.49 -4.19 -11.22
C CYS A 101 9.13 -2.82 -11.82
N GLU A 102 8.82 -2.77 -13.11
CA GLU A 102 8.54 -1.53 -13.84
C GLU A 102 7.28 -0.80 -13.33
N SER A 103 6.20 -1.52 -13.03
CA SER A 103 4.98 -0.95 -12.45
C SER A 103 5.18 -0.44 -11.02
N LYS A 104 6.19 -0.96 -10.31
CA LYS A 104 6.68 -0.44 -9.02
C LYS A 104 7.73 0.68 -9.17
N GLY A 105 7.99 1.14 -10.40
CA GLY A 105 8.96 2.20 -10.71
C GLY A 105 10.41 1.80 -10.44
N ARG A 106 10.73 0.51 -10.50
CA ARG A 106 12.06 -0.06 -10.21
C ARG A 106 12.69 -0.70 -11.43
N GLU A 107 14.02 -0.75 -11.44
CA GLU A 107 14.80 -1.48 -12.44
C GLU A 107 14.64 -3.01 -12.24
N LEU A 108 14.53 -3.76 -13.34
CA LEU A 108 14.54 -5.21 -13.33
C LEU A 108 16.00 -5.70 -13.41
N LEU A 109 16.50 -6.35 -12.35
CA LEU A 109 17.87 -6.89 -12.31
C LEU A 109 17.94 -8.32 -12.87
N ARG A 110 16.91 -9.12 -12.60
CA ARG A 110 16.77 -10.50 -13.10
C ARG A 110 15.29 -10.81 -13.32
N ALA A 111 14.94 -11.31 -14.50
CA ALA A 111 13.61 -11.82 -14.78
C ALA A 111 13.28 -13.03 -13.89
N GLY A 112 12.02 -13.17 -13.50
CA GLY A 112 11.56 -14.35 -12.75
C GLY A 112 11.59 -15.62 -13.61
N THR A 113 11.58 -16.76 -12.93
CA THR A 113 11.47 -18.11 -13.54
C THR A 113 10.31 -18.85 -12.89
N GLU A 114 9.96 -20.04 -13.37
CA GLU A 114 8.97 -20.90 -12.68
C GLU A 114 9.38 -21.23 -11.22
N THR A 115 10.66 -21.13 -10.88
CA THR A 115 11.21 -21.47 -9.56
C THR A 115 11.40 -20.28 -8.62
N GLU A 116 11.63 -19.08 -9.16
CA GLU A 116 12.04 -17.87 -8.40
C GLU A 116 11.35 -16.61 -8.91
N ASP A 117 11.08 -15.65 -8.00
CA ASP A 117 10.52 -14.35 -8.38
C ASP A 117 11.54 -13.45 -9.12
N ALA A 118 11.04 -12.49 -9.88
CA ALA A 118 11.81 -11.42 -10.48
C ALA A 118 12.51 -10.56 -9.41
N GLN A 119 13.79 -10.27 -9.62
CA GLN A 119 14.58 -9.46 -8.70
C GLN A 119 14.59 -8.00 -9.16
N CYS A 120 14.03 -7.11 -8.33
CA CYS A 120 13.99 -5.68 -8.59
C CYS A 120 15.11 -4.92 -7.87
N GLY A 121 15.69 -3.94 -8.55
CA GLY A 121 16.70 -3.05 -8.02
C GLY A 121 16.13 -1.80 -7.36
N GLY A 122 16.90 -0.71 -7.49
CA GLY A 122 16.52 0.62 -7.02
C GLY A 122 15.36 1.23 -7.80
N LEU A 123 14.87 2.38 -7.30
CA LEU A 123 13.93 3.20 -8.05
C LEU A 123 14.60 3.72 -9.33
N LEU A 124 13.85 3.72 -10.43
CA LEU A 124 14.31 4.26 -11.70
C LEU A 124 14.76 5.71 -11.54
N HIS A 125 16.01 5.98 -11.91
CA HIS A 125 16.63 7.30 -11.82
C HIS A 125 15.76 8.41 -12.45
N ARG A 126 15.08 8.09 -13.57
CA ARG A 126 14.13 9.00 -14.23
C ARG A 126 12.97 9.44 -13.32
N THR A 127 12.42 8.53 -12.51
CA THR A 127 11.36 8.84 -11.55
C THR A 127 11.86 9.76 -10.43
N VAL A 128 13.07 9.51 -9.93
CA VAL A 128 13.71 10.36 -8.91
C VAL A 128 14.01 11.75 -9.47
N LEU A 129 14.57 11.84 -10.68
CA LEU A 129 14.86 13.12 -11.34
C LEU A 129 13.59 13.94 -11.62
N ILE A 130 12.52 13.32 -12.16
CA ILE A 130 11.28 14.04 -12.47
C ILE A 130 10.66 14.62 -11.20
N ASN A 131 10.54 13.81 -10.13
CA ASN A 131 10.02 14.29 -8.86
C ASN A 131 10.90 15.39 -8.25
N SER A 132 12.23 15.25 -8.30
CA SER A 132 13.17 16.28 -7.85
C SER A 132 13.00 17.59 -8.60
N VAL A 133 12.96 17.57 -9.94
CA VAL A 133 12.78 18.78 -10.77
C VAL A 133 11.44 19.45 -10.51
N VAL A 134 10.35 18.69 -10.38
CA VAL A 134 9.01 19.24 -10.06
C VAL A 134 9.02 19.92 -8.70
N VAL A 135 9.56 19.27 -7.65
CA VAL A 135 9.65 19.84 -6.29
C VAL A 135 10.51 21.11 -6.29
N MET A 136 11.70 21.07 -6.91
CA MET A 136 12.59 22.23 -6.99
C MET A 136 11.95 23.40 -7.77
N SER A 137 11.18 23.12 -8.82
CA SER A 137 10.46 24.15 -9.58
C SER A 137 9.38 24.81 -8.73
N LEU A 138 8.58 24.03 -7.99
CA LEU A 138 7.56 24.56 -7.09
C LEU A 138 8.16 25.45 -5.99
N PHE A 139 9.22 24.99 -5.32
CA PHE A 139 9.92 25.80 -4.32
C PHE A 139 10.50 27.09 -4.92
N SER A 140 11.04 27.03 -6.14
CA SER A 140 11.59 28.22 -6.82
C SER A 140 10.51 29.25 -7.15
N VAL A 141 9.35 28.81 -7.65
CA VAL A 141 8.20 29.70 -7.92
C VAL A 141 7.68 30.32 -6.61
N LEU A 142 7.50 29.51 -5.56
CA LEU A 142 7.05 30.01 -4.25
C LEU A 142 8.03 31.05 -3.67
N LEU A 143 9.34 30.82 -3.79
CA LEU A 143 10.36 31.77 -3.36
C LEU A 143 10.28 33.09 -4.15
N VAL A 144 10.14 33.04 -5.47
CA VAL A 144 9.99 34.25 -6.31
C VAL A 144 8.73 35.02 -5.95
N CYS A 145 7.59 34.34 -5.76
CA CYS A 145 6.34 34.97 -5.32
C CYS A 145 6.48 35.61 -3.92
N TYR A 146 7.14 34.93 -2.99
CA TYR A 146 7.40 35.45 -1.64
C TYR A 146 8.30 36.69 -1.66
N LEU A 147 9.39 36.65 -2.43
CA LEU A 147 10.31 37.79 -2.58
C LEU A 147 9.64 38.98 -3.26
N ALA A 148 8.85 38.76 -4.31
CA ALA A 148 8.08 39.81 -4.97
C ALA A 148 7.07 40.45 -4.00
N TRP A 149 6.33 39.63 -3.23
CA TRP A 149 5.41 40.12 -2.20
C TRP A 149 6.11 40.91 -1.11
N TRP A 150 7.28 40.44 -0.65
CA TRP A 150 8.10 41.12 0.36
C TRP A 150 8.65 42.48 -0.15
N ILE A 151 9.14 42.53 -1.39
CA ILE A 151 9.60 43.77 -2.03
C ILE A 151 8.44 44.76 -2.21
N ILE A 152 7.28 44.30 -2.67
CA ILE A 152 6.08 45.14 -2.81
C ILE A 152 5.65 45.68 -1.44
N ARG A 153 5.67 44.85 -0.39
CA ARG A 153 5.40 45.28 1.01
C ARG A 153 6.39 46.34 1.50
N LEU A 154 7.68 46.18 1.23
CA LEU A 154 8.72 47.16 1.59
C LEU A 154 8.50 48.50 0.87
N ILE A 155 8.30 48.47 -0.45
CA ILE A 155 8.07 49.68 -1.26
C ILE A 155 6.80 50.40 -0.79
N ILE A 156 5.71 49.66 -0.53
CA ILE A 156 4.47 50.24 0.01
C ILE A 156 4.71 50.86 1.39
N SER A 157 5.52 50.24 2.25
CA SER A 157 5.86 50.81 3.57
C SER A 157 6.63 52.14 3.45
N GLU A 158 7.62 52.22 2.58
CA GLU A 158 8.39 53.45 2.31
C GLU A 158 7.50 54.54 1.69
N VAL A 159 6.65 54.19 0.73
CA VAL A 159 5.72 55.13 0.09
C VAL A 159 4.68 55.65 1.09
N ILE A 160 4.14 54.80 1.96
CA ILE A 160 3.22 55.23 3.04
C ILE A 160 3.94 56.18 4.00
N ALA A 161 5.16 55.85 4.43
CA ALA A 161 5.94 56.73 5.31
C ALA A 161 6.22 58.10 4.66
N ALA A 162 6.57 58.13 3.37
CA ALA A 162 6.76 59.36 2.62
C ALA A 162 5.46 60.18 2.48
N VAL A 163 4.32 59.54 2.16
CA VAL A 163 3.02 60.22 2.04
C VAL A 163 2.56 60.82 3.38
N LEU A 164 2.74 60.09 4.49
CA LEU A 164 2.44 60.60 5.83
C LEU A 164 3.34 61.80 6.17
N TYR A 165 4.64 61.73 5.88
CA TYR A 165 5.57 62.85 6.05
C TYR A 165 5.16 64.09 5.22
N TYR A 166 4.74 63.90 3.97
CA TYR A 166 4.23 65.00 3.14
C TYR A 166 2.92 65.60 3.68
N GLN A 167 2.01 64.79 4.22
CA GLN A 167 0.78 65.30 4.86
C GLN A 167 1.05 66.09 6.14
N GLU A 168 1.98 65.62 6.99
CA GLU A 168 2.43 66.35 8.19
C GLU A 168 2.95 67.76 7.82
N GLY A 169 3.73 67.85 6.73
CA GLY A 169 4.24 69.12 6.18
C GLY A 169 3.13 70.08 5.71
N MET A 170 2.09 69.58 5.04
CA MET A 170 0.97 70.43 4.59
C MET A 170 0.04 70.87 5.73
N ASN A 171 -0.22 70.00 6.72
CA ASN A 171 -0.99 70.37 7.92
C ASN A 171 -0.28 71.48 8.74
N SER A 172 1.05 71.48 8.77
CA SER A 172 1.84 72.57 9.39
C SER A 172 1.74 73.89 8.60
N GLY A 173 1.77 73.82 7.26
CA GLY A 173 1.66 75.00 6.39
C GLY A 173 0.30 75.72 6.50
N GLN A 174 -0.79 74.98 6.65
CA GLN A 174 -2.14 75.56 6.62
C GLN A 174 -2.48 76.39 7.87
N SER A 175 -1.86 76.09 9.02
CA SER A 175 -1.96 76.91 10.25
C SER A 175 -1.38 78.33 10.08
N SER A 176 -0.51 78.54 9.08
CA SER A 176 0.20 79.82 8.88
C SER A 176 -0.51 80.80 7.93
N GLN A 177 -1.51 80.37 7.16
CA GLN A 177 -2.20 81.22 6.18
C GLN A 177 -3.58 81.73 6.62
N GLN A 178 -4.13 81.26 7.74
CA GLN A 178 -5.46 81.68 8.22
C GLN A 178 -5.44 82.97 9.07
N SER A 179 -4.30 83.68 9.12
CA SER A 179 -4.08 84.86 9.98
C SER A 179 -3.94 86.20 9.25
N LEU A 180 -3.97 86.23 7.91
CA LEU A 180 -3.86 87.47 7.14
C LEU A 180 -5.00 87.64 6.11
N MET A 181 -5.68 88.79 6.23
CA MET A 181 -6.61 89.36 5.24
C MET A 181 -7.95 88.63 5.04
N SER A 182 -8.75 88.63 6.10
CA SER A 182 -10.18 88.94 5.96
C SER A 182 -10.38 90.45 6.14
N ASP A 183 -10.42 91.23 5.05
CA ASP A 183 -11.10 92.53 5.08
C ASP A 183 -11.55 93.00 3.68
N ASP A 184 -12.76 93.55 3.68
CA ASP A 184 -13.48 94.32 2.66
C ASP A 184 -13.99 93.68 1.33
N SER A 185 -15.30 93.86 1.13
CA SER A 185 -16.09 93.95 -0.13
C SER A 185 -15.94 92.92 -1.27
N LYS A 186 -16.97 92.53 -2.01
CA LYS A 186 -18.44 92.52 -1.90
C LYS A 186 -18.96 92.02 -3.26
N GLU A 187 -20.04 91.24 -3.23
CA GLU A 187 -21.18 91.32 -4.15
C GLU A 187 -21.30 90.42 -5.41
N SER A 188 -22.55 89.98 -5.58
CA SER A 188 -23.26 89.49 -6.78
C SER A 188 -23.27 87.99 -7.13
N LYS A 189 -24.42 87.39 -6.75
CA LYS A 189 -25.29 86.50 -7.56
C LYS A 189 -24.82 85.05 -7.82
N ASP A 190 -25.70 84.05 -7.96
CA ASP A 190 -27.14 83.85 -7.71
C ASP A 190 -27.48 82.42 -8.22
N GLU A 191 -28.42 81.74 -7.53
CA GLU A 191 -28.97 80.37 -7.80
C GLU A 191 -27.91 79.22 -7.94
N THR A 192 -28.19 77.89 -8.04
CA THR A 192 -29.37 77.00 -7.88
C THR A 192 -28.83 75.74 -7.11
N VAL A 193 -29.33 75.32 -5.94
CA VAL A 193 -30.38 74.27 -5.71
C VAL A 193 -30.15 72.98 -6.56
N GLN A 194 -30.06 71.73 -6.06
CA GLN A 194 -30.61 71.09 -4.84
C GLN A 194 -29.79 69.86 -4.38
N ASP A 195 -29.77 69.61 -3.05
CA ASP A 195 -29.44 68.32 -2.38
C ASP A 195 -30.75 67.47 -2.29
N PRO A 196 -30.94 66.35 -1.52
CA PRO A 196 -30.01 65.52 -0.73
C PRO A 196 -30.28 63.98 -0.84
N VAL A 197 -29.73 63.23 0.15
CA VAL A 197 -30.22 61.94 0.73
C VAL A 197 -29.67 60.63 0.11
N LEU A 198 -29.37 59.54 0.84
CA LEU A 198 -28.94 59.17 2.22
C LEU A 198 -28.89 57.61 2.26
N VAL A 199 -28.36 56.99 3.33
CA VAL A 199 -28.56 55.58 3.75
C VAL A 199 -27.83 54.52 2.87
N GLN A 200 -27.24 53.41 3.32
CA GLN A 200 -26.61 52.89 4.55
C GLN A 200 -26.50 51.35 4.37
N LEU A 201 -25.53 50.72 5.05
CA LEU A 201 -25.58 49.36 5.62
C LEU A 201 -25.53 48.06 4.77
N LEU A 202 -24.59 47.20 5.19
CA LEU A 202 -24.64 45.73 5.41
C LEU A 202 -24.47 44.70 4.28
N ASP A 203 -23.84 43.58 4.68
CA ASP A 203 -23.48 42.32 4.00
C ASP A 203 -24.69 41.36 3.80
N PRO A 204 -24.57 40.06 3.39
CA PRO A 204 -23.46 39.27 2.79
C PRO A 204 -23.89 38.38 1.57
N ASP A 205 -22.97 37.50 1.14
CA ASP A 205 -23.16 36.23 0.38
C ASP A 205 -23.76 36.22 -1.05
N THR A 206 -23.12 35.44 -1.95
CA THR A 206 -23.69 34.17 -2.48
C THR A 206 -22.66 33.37 -3.30
N LEU A 207 -22.67 32.05 -3.08
CA LEU A 207 -21.88 30.99 -3.71
C LEU A 207 -22.33 30.67 -5.15
N CYS A 208 -21.38 30.42 -6.06
CA CYS A 208 -21.50 29.59 -7.27
C CYS A 208 -20.14 28.96 -7.59
#